data_AF-A0A534L404-F1
#
_entry.id   AF-A0A534L404-F1
#
_cell.length_a   1.000
_cell.length_b   1.000
_cell.length_c   1.000
_cell.angle_alpha   90.00
_cell.angle_beta   90.00
_cell.angle_gamma   90.00
#
_symmetry.space_group_name_H-M   'P 1'
#
loop_
_entity.id
_entity.type
_entity.pdbx_description
1 polymer ?
#
loop_
_entity_poly.entity_id
_entity_poly.type
_entity_poly.pdbx_seq_one_letter_code
_entity_poly.pdbx_strand_id
1 'polypeptide(L)'
;MAAAGPFDRWISFELGRLNAGLVVEKKSLTRLLAEPDPECRTREGDPHPFDRAALDRLAAVLTREEADDLRLPLTLVASGDSDSAYLTDELGAKALRAVEKFDRAFPFRDGRMALPHSLAMDLVRRHGGAVQLAFA
;
A
#
# COMPACT_ATOMS: atom_id res chain seq x y z
N MET A 1 -5.93 -9.18 -31.98
CA MET A 1 -6.00 -8.39 -30.74
C MET A 1 -7.00 -7.27 -30.99
N ALA A 2 -8.18 -7.30 -30.34
CA ALA A 2 -9.16 -6.24 -30.49
C ALA A 2 -8.60 -4.96 -29.84
N ALA A 3 -8.65 -3.84 -30.56
CA ALA A 3 -8.24 -2.55 -30.01
C ALA A 3 -9.25 -2.11 -28.95
N ALA A 4 -8.75 -1.72 -27.76
CA ALA A 4 -9.58 -1.22 -26.67
C ALA A 4 -10.48 -0.06 -27.14
N GLY A 5 -11.76 -0.17 -26.81
CA GLY A 5 -12.79 0.78 -27.23
C GLY A 5 -12.65 2.15 -26.54
N PRO A 6 -13.36 3.18 -27.02
CA PRO A 6 -13.31 4.51 -26.41
C PRO A 6 -13.76 4.52 -24.93
N PHE A 7 -14.64 3.59 -24.52
CA PHE A 7 -15.04 3.41 -23.12
C PHE A 7 -13.91 2.84 -22.26
N ASP A 8 -13.18 1.83 -22.75
CA ASP A 8 -12.03 1.26 -22.03
C ASP A 8 -10.94 2.30 -21.81
N ARG A 9 -10.68 3.15 -22.81
CA ARG A 9 -9.70 4.25 -22.70
C ARG A 9 -10.12 5.31 -21.68
N TRP A 10 -11.41 5.61 -21.60
CA TRP A 10 -11.93 6.55 -20.60
C TRP A 10 -11.84 5.98 -19.18
N ILE A 11 -12.18 4.69 -18.99
CA ILE A 11 -12.02 4.00 -17.70
C ILE A 11 -10.54 3.94 -17.29
N SER A 12 -9.63 3.58 -18.21
CA SER A 12 -8.19 3.60 -17.94
C SER A 12 -7.67 5.00 -17.60
N PHE A 13 -8.21 6.05 -18.21
CA PHE A 13 -7.82 7.43 -17.90
C PHE A 13 -8.30 7.87 -16.51
N GLU A 14 -9.55 7.56 -16.14
CA GLU A 14 -10.08 7.86 -14.81
C GLU A 14 -9.36 7.06 -13.72
N LEU A 15 -9.07 5.78 -13.95
CA LEU A 15 -8.23 4.96 -13.05
C LEU A 15 -6.80 5.51 -12.96
N GLY A 16 -6.23 5.97 -14.08
CA GLY A 16 -4.93 6.65 -14.11
C GLY A 16 -4.92 7.90 -13.24
N ARG A 17 -5.98 8.72 -13.30
CA ARG A 17 -6.14 9.92 -12.47
C ARG A 17 -6.33 9.58 -10.98
N LEU A 18 -7.11 8.55 -10.66
CA LEU A 18 -7.25 8.05 -9.28
C LEU A 18 -5.93 7.55 -8.71
N ASN A 19 -5.07 6.99 -9.56
CA ASN A 19 -3.76 6.47 -9.19
C ASN A 19 -2.64 7.52 -9.24
N ALA A 20 -2.90 8.78 -9.62
CA ALA A 20 -1.88 9.82 -9.74
C ALA A 20 -1.11 10.05 -8.42
N GLY A 21 -1.79 9.90 -7.29
CA GLY A 21 -1.19 9.99 -5.95
C GLY A 21 -0.35 8.79 -5.52
N LEU A 22 -0.19 7.75 -6.34
CA LEU A 22 0.60 6.57 -5.97
C LEU A 22 2.10 6.90 -5.93
N VAL A 23 2.78 6.42 -4.90
CA VAL A 23 4.24 6.46 -4.82
C VAL A 23 4.84 5.48 -5.83
N VAL A 24 5.73 5.98 -6.68
CA VAL A 24 6.45 5.17 -7.68
C VAL A 24 7.88 4.85 -7.26
N GLU A 25 8.51 5.73 -6.47
CA GLU A 25 9.86 5.53 -5.92
C GLU A 25 9.76 5.24 -4.42
N LYS A 26 9.59 3.96 -4.08
CA LYS A 26 9.46 3.51 -2.70
C LYS A 26 10.81 3.51 -1.98
N LYS A 27 10.81 3.91 -0.71
CA LYS A 27 11.97 3.83 0.19
C LYS A 27 11.83 2.67 1.17
N SER A 28 12.95 2.19 1.72
CA SER A 28 12.91 1.21 2.82
C SER A 28 12.35 1.83 4.10
N LEU A 29 11.76 1.02 4.96
CA LEU A 29 11.31 1.46 6.29
C LEU A 29 12.49 2.06 7.08
N THR A 30 13.66 1.40 7.09
CA THR A 30 14.85 1.95 7.77
C THR A 30 15.26 3.31 7.24
N ARG A 31 15.21 3.52 5.91
CA ARG A 31 15.54 4.82 5.32
C ARG A 31 14.57 5.89 5.80
N LEU A 32 13.26 5.60 5.75
CA LEU A 32 12.23 6.53 6.20
C LEU A 32 12.36 6.85 7.69
N LEU A 33 12.73 5.88 8.51
CA LEU A 33 12.99 6.09 9.94
C LEU A 33 14.19 7.01 10.22
N ALA A 34 15.18 7.03 9.33
CA ALA A 34 16.35 7.90 9.46
C ALA A 34 16.10 9.35 8.96
N GLU A 35 15.05 9.58 8.16
CA GLU A 35 14.70 10.90 7.66
C GLU A 35 14.00 11.72 8.75
N PRO A 36 14.36 13.00 9.00
CA PRO A 36 13.69 13.83 10.01
C PRO A 36 12.21 14.05 9.68
N ASP A 37 11.93 14.30 8.38
CA ASP A 37 10.60 14.43 7.79
C ASP A 37 10.42 13.30 6.75
N PRO A 38 9.87 12.12 7.14
CA PRO A 38 9.81 10.97 6.25
C PRO A 38 8.82 11.18 5.11
N GLU A 39 9.29 11.11 3.87
CA GLU A 39 8.45 11.27 2.69
C GLU A 39 8.92 10.43 1.50
N CYS A 40 8.02 10.17 0.56
CA CYS A 40 8.32 9.68 -0.78
C CYS A 40 7.76 10.65 -1.82
N ARG A 41 7.91 10.32 -3.10
CA ARG A 41 7.34 11.09 -4.21
C ARG A 41 6.28 10.28 -4.94
N THR A 42 5.14 10.91 -5.21
CA THR A 42 4.07 10.34 -6.04
C THR A 42 4.50 10.27 -7.50
N ARG A 43 3.69 9.63 -8.36
CA ARG A 43 3.91 9.60 -9.81
C ARG A 43 4.01 11.00 -10.42
N GLU A 44 3.25 11.96 -9.89
CA GLU A 44 3.26 13.36 -10.34
C GLU A 44 4.36 14.21 -9.68
N GLY A 45 5.19 13.61 -8.80
CA GLY A 45 6.29 14.29 -8.12
C GLY A 45 5.90 15.02 -6.82
N ASP A 46 4.63 14.95 -6.44
CA ASP A 46 4.15 15.54 -5.18
C ASP A 46 4.76 14.82 -3.97
N PRO A 47 4.99 15.54 -2.85
CA PRO A 47 5.38 14.90 -1.59
C PRO A 47 4.29 13.94 -1.08
N HIS A 48 4.69 12.75 -0.68
CA HIS A 48 3.87 11.78 0.06
C HIS A 48 4.46 11.59 1.46
N PRO A 49 3.97 12.33 2.48
CA PRO A 49 4.50 12.23 3.84
C PRO A 49 4.06 10.94 4.53
N PHE A 50 4.86 10.49 5.49
CA PHE A 50 4.53 9.39 6.39
C PHE A 50 4.45 9.84 7.84
N ASP A 51 3.43 9.38 8.55
CA ASP A 51 3.34 9.53 9.99
C ASP A 51 4.45 8.71 10.66
N ARG A 52 5.33 9.37 11.41
CA ARG A 52 6.40 8.71 12.17
C ARG A 52 5.88 7.55 13.02
N ALA A 53 4.78 7.77 13.74
CA ALA A 53 4.19 6.76 14.59
C ALA A 53 3.71 5.51 13.82
N ALA A 54 3.33 5.64 12.54
CA ALA A 54 2.98 4.49 11.71
C ALA A 54 4.22 3.68 11.31
N LEU A 55 5.32 4.37 10.97
CA LEU A 55 6.61 3.74 10.68
C LEU A 55 7.14 2.99 11.91
N ASP A 56 7.07 3.60 13.10
CA ASP A 56 7.55 2.98 14.34
C ASP A 56 6.75 1.71 14.68
N ARG A 57 5.43 1.69 14.43
CA ARG A 57 4.60 0.50 14.63
C ARG A 57 5.02 -0.65 13.70
N LEU A 58 5.33 -0.35 12.44
CA LEU A 58 5.86 -1.36 11.52
C LEU A 58 7.23 -1.87 11.98
N ALA A 59 8.12 -0.97 12.40
CA ALA A 59 9.46 -1.35 12.88
C ALA A 59 9.41 -2.26 14.11
N ALA A 60 8.45 -2.01 15.02
CA ALA A 60 8.31 -2.76 16.26
C ALA A 60 7.93 -4.25 16.04
N VAL A 61 7.44 -4.62 14.85
CA VAL A 61 7.04 -6.01 14.53
C VAL A 61 7.99 -6.69 13.55
N LEU A 62 9.06 -6.02 13.12
CA LEU A 62 10.00 -6.50 12.12
C LEU A 62 11.40 -6.67 12.71
N THR A 63 12.17 -7.59 12.15
CA THR A 63 13.63 -7.59 12.35
C THR A 63 14.26 -6.39 11.64
N ARG A 64 15.52 -6.08 11.97
CA ARG A 64 16.26 -5.01 11.26
C ARG A 64 16.40 -5.30 9.76
N GLU A 65 16.70 -6.54 9.40
CA GLU A 65 16.82 -6.97 8.01
C GLU A 65 15.49 -6.80 7.27
N GLU A 66 14.38 -7.20 7.90
CA GLU A 66 13.04 -7.01 7.35
C GLU A 66 12.67 -5.52 7.20
N ALA A 67 13.08 -4.66 8.14
CA ALA A 67 12.89 -3.22 8.01
C ALA A 67 13.74 -2.59 6.89
N ASP A 68 14.93 -3.15 6.62
CA ASP A 68 15.79 -2.76 5.50
C ASP A 68 15.19 -3.20 4.16
N ASP A 69 14.43 -4.30 4.12
CA ASP A 69 13.79 -4.84 2.92
C ASP A 69 12.39 -4.28 2.66
N LEU A 70 11.60 -3.98 3.70
CA LEU A 70 10.24 -3.49 3.55
C LEU A 70 10.20 -2.14 2.83
N ARG A 71 9.62 -2.11 1.63
CA ARG A 71 9.44 -0.88 0.82
C ARG A 71 8.07 -0.27 1.05
N LEU A 72 8.04 1.02 1.36
CA LEU A 72 6.80 1.75 1.65
C LEU A 72 6.48 2.79 0.57
N PRO A 73 5.17 3.07 0.35
CA PRO A 73 4.02 2.53 1.07
C PRO A 73 3.64 1.11 0.64
N LEU A 74 2.91 0.39 1.50
CA LEU A 74 2.22 -0.84 1.11
C LEU A 74 1.05 -0.47 0.21
N THR A 75 0.90 -1.15 -0.93
CA THR A 75 -0.15 -0.82 -1.91
C THR A 75 -1.20 -1.92 -1.89
N LEU A 76 -2.41 -1.56 -1.42
CA LEU A 76 -3.60 -2.38 -1.57
C LEU A 76 -4.21 -2.11 -2.94
N VAL A 77 -4.51 -3.16 -3.69
CA VAL A 77 -5.12 -3.05 -5.02
C VAL A 77 -6.59 -3.42 -4.92
N ALA A 78 -7.46 -2.45 -5.17
CA ALA A 78 -8.91 -2.61 -5.26
C ALA A 78 -9.34 -2.69 -6.72
N SER A 79 -10.29 -3.57 -7.05
CA SER A 79 -10.95 -3.59 -8.35
C SER A 79 -12.44 -3.27 -8.19
N GLY A 80 -13.04 -2.63 -9.19
CA GLY A 80 -14.46 -2.23 -9.14
C GLY A 80 -15.45 -3.40 -9.21
N ASP A 81 -14.98 -4.59 -9.61
CA ASP A 81 -15.75 -5.83 -9.74
C ASP A 81 -15.63 -6.76 -8.52
N SER A 82 -14.88 -6.37 -7.49
CA SER A 82 -14.67 -7.12 -6.26
C SER A 82 -15.07 -6.31 -5.05
N ASP A 83 -15.52 -6.97 -3.97
CA ASP A 83 -15.71 -6.33 -2.66
C ASP A 83 -14.44 -6.36 -1.80
N SER A 84 -13.31 -6.76 -2.38
CA SER A 84 -12.03 -6.94 -1.69
C SER A 84 -10.90 -6.17 -2.37
N ALA A 85 -9.98 -5.67 -1.54
CA ALA A 85 -8.67 -5.21 -1.96
C ALA A 85 -7.60 -6.25 -1.61
N TYR A 86 -6.51 -6.26 -2.36
CA TYR A 86 -5.45 -7.26 -2.22
C TYR A 86 -4.09 -6.61 -1.96
N LEU A 87 -3.33 -7.17 -1.02
CA LEU A 87 -1.90 -6.92 -0.86
C LEU A 87 -1.12 -8.11 -1.41
N THR A 88 -0.21 -7.87 -2.37
CA THR A 88 0.61 -8.93 -2.97
C THR A 88 2.03 -9.00 -2.38
N ASP A 89 2.41 -8.02 -1.56
CA ASP A 89 3.70 -8.00 -0.87
C ASP A 89 3.64 -8.89 0.38
N GLU A 90 4.38 -10.00 0.39
CA GLU A 90 4.35 -10.97 1.49
C GLU A 90 4.91 -10.39 2.79
N LEU A 91 6.02 -9.64 2.72
CA LEU A 91 6.65 -9.02 3.88
C LEU A 91 5.75 -7.92 4.46
N GLY A 92 5.15 -7.11 3.59
CA GLY A 92 4.15 -6.11 3.93
C GLY A 92 2.90 -6.72 4.55
N ALA A 93 2.42 -7.86 4.02
CA ALA A 93 1.29 -8.57 4.60
C ALA A 93 1.65 -9.13 5.99
N LYS A 94 2.84 -9.70 6.16
CA LYS A 94 3.33 -10.13 7.48
C LYS A 94 3.33 -8.95 8.46
N ALA A 95 3.94 -7.82 8.10
CA ALA A 95 4.05 -6.64 8.95
C ALA A 95 2.66 -6.09 9.32
N LEU A 96 1.80 -5.89 8.32
CA LEU A 96 0.46 -5.31 8.50
C LEU A 96 -0.42 -6.20 9.38
N ARG A 97 -0.40 -7.52 9.19
CA ARG A 97 -1.14 -8.46 10.04
C ARG A 97 -0.67 -8.44 11.49
N ALA A 98 0.64 -8.27 11.72
CA ALA A 98 1.21 -8.20 13.06
C ALA A 98 0.83 -6.88 13.76
N VAL A 99 0.94 -5.74 13.07
CA VAL A 99 0.55 -4.41 13.62
C VAL A 99 -0.93 -4.38 13.97
N GLU A 100 -1.79 -4.90 13.10
CA GLU A 100 -3.24 -4.89 13.28
C GLU A 100 -3.75 -6.03 14.17
N LYS A 101 -2.88 -6.94 14.60
CA LYS A 101 -3.22 -8.11 15.41
C LYS A 101 -4.34 -8.94 14.81
N PHE A 102 -4.25 -9.21 13.51
CA PHE A 102 -5.25 -9.99 12.79
C PHE A 102 -5.22 -11.50 13.12
N ASP A 103 -4.29 -11.97 13.95
CA ASP A 103 -4.18 -13.38 14.37
C ASP A 103 -4.25 -14.36 13.18
N ARG A 104 -5.39 -15.07 13.03
CA ARG A 104 -5.65 -16.02 11.93
C ARG A 104 -6.44 -15.42 10.77
N ALA A 105 -7.00 -14.23 10.94
CA ALA A 105 -7.73 -13.53 9.89
C ALA A 105 -6.79 -13.03 8.80
N PHE A 106 -7.36 -12.85 7.60
CA PHE A 106 -6.69 -12.31 6.41
C PHE A 106 -5.32 -12.96 6.16
N PRO A 107 -5.24 -14.29 6.01
CA PRO A 107 -3.95 -14.95 5.78
C PRO A 107 -3.39 -14.54 4.41
N PHE A 108 -2.06 -14.46 4.31
CA PHE A 108 -1.39 -14.39 3.01
C PHE A 108 -1.36 -15.79 2.39
N ARG A 109 -2.06 -15.98 1.27
CA ARG A 109 -2.19 -17.26 0.56
C ARG A 109 -2.27 -17.00 -0.94
N ASP A 110 -1.74 -17.92 -1.73
CA ASP A 110 -1.78 -17.83 -3.19
C ASP A 110 -1.21 -16.50 -3.72
N GLY A 111 -0.14 -16.01 -3.08
CA GLY A 111 0.55 -14.76 -3.44
C GLY A 111 -0.17 -13.47 -3.06
N ARG A 112 -1.22 -13.52 -2.22
CA ARG A 112 -1.96 -12.33 -1.80
C ARG A 112 -2.60 -12.44 -0.42
N MET A 113 -2.84 -11.28 0.19
CA MET A 113 -3.73 -11.13 1.34
C MET A 113 -4.96 -10.33 0.89
N ALA A 114 -6.15 -10.92 1.02
CA ALA A 114 -7.42 -10.26 0.69
C ALA A 114 -8.01 -9.57 1.93
N LEU A 115 -8.49 -8.35 1.77
CA LEU A 115 -9.14 -7.54 2.79
C LEU A 115 -10.47 -7.00 2.25
N PRO A 116 -11.56 -6.99 3.04
CA PRO A 116 -12.77 -6.26 2.68
C PRO A 116 -12.46 -4.79 2.38
N HIS A 117 -13.13 -4.19 1.41
CA HIS A 117 -12.88 -2.80 1.03
C HIS A 117 -13.01 -1.80 2.19
N SER A 118 -13.99 -1.99 3.07
CA SER A 118 -14.16 -1.14 4.25
C SER A 118 -12.93 -1.17 5.18
N LEU A 119 -12.33 -2.34 5.37
CA LEU A 119 -11.12 -2.49 6.15
C LEU A 119 -9.90 -1.90 5.44
N ALA A 120 -9.77 -2.11 4.12
CA ALA A 120 -8.70 -1.50 3.33
C ALA A 120 -8.71 0.04 3.43
N MET A 121 -9.88 0.66 3.32
CA MET A 121 -10.05 2.12 3.47
C MET A 121 -9.70 2.59 4.89
N ASP A 122 -10.13 1.85 5.91
CA ASP A 122 -9.78 2.17 7.30
C ASP A 122 -8.27 2.09 7.55
N LEU A 123 -7.59 1.09 6.97
CA LEU A 123 -6.14 0.94 7.09
C LEU A 123 -5.41 2.10 6.41
N VAL A 124 -5.78 2.49 5.19
CA VAL A 124 -5.19 3.65 4.50
C VAL A 124 -5.30 4.91 5.37
N ARG A 125 -6.45 5.12 6.03
CA ARG A 125 -6.68 6.26 6.91
C ARG A 125 -5.85 6.20 8.20
N ARG A 126 -5.71 5.02 8.83
CA ARG A 126 -5.02 4.86 10.13
C ARG A 126 -3.51 4.73 10.04
N HIS A 127 -2.99 4.36 8.88
CA HIS A 127 -1.56 4.12 8.66
C HIS A 127 -0.78 5.31 8.12
N GLY A 128 -1.41 6.50 8.05
CA GLY A 128 -0.69 7.77 7.93
C GLY A 128 0.30 7.80 6.76
N GLY A 129 -0.13 7.35 5.58
CA GLY A 129 0.70 7.27 4.39
C GLY A 129 1.51 5.98 4.24
N ALA A 130 1.65 5.12 5.26
CA ALA A 130 2.35 3.84 5.13
C ALA A 130 1.58 2.79 4.32
N VAL A 131 0.27 3.00 4.12
CA VAL A 131 -0.60 2.18 3.25
C VAL A 131 -1.29 3.09 2.24
N GLN A 132 -1.31 2.69 0.97
CA GLN A 132 -2.03 3.34 -0.12
C GLN A 132 -3.03 2.37 -0.74
N LEU A 133 -4.08 2.93 -1.34
CA LEU A 133 -5.00 2.19 -2.21
C LEU A 133 -4.71 2.55 -3.67
N ALA A 134 -4.56 1.53 -4.50
CA ALA A 134 -4.55 1.63 -5.95
C ALA A 134 -5.84 1.03 -6.50
N PHE A 135 -6.38 1.62 -7.55
CA PHE A 135 -7.52 1.08 -8.28
C PHE A 135 -7.02 0.40 -9.56
N ALA A 136 -7.40 -0.85 -9.77
CA ALA A 136 -7.11 -1.65 -10.95
C ALA A 136 -8.32 -1.75 -11.88
#